data_AF-A0A5K1UT28-F1
#
_entry.id   AF-A0A5K1UT28-F1
#
_cell.length_a   1.000
_cell.length_b   1.000
_cell.length_c   1.000
_cell.angle_alpha   90.00
_cell.angle_beta   90.00
_cell.angle_gamma   90.00
#
_symmetry.space_group_name_H-M   'P 1'
#
loop_
_entity.id
_entity.type
_entity.pdbx_description
1 polymer ?
#
loop_
_entity_poly.entity_id
_entity_poly.type
_entity_poly.pdbx_seq_one_letter_code
_entity_poly.pdbx_strand_id
1 'polypeptide(L)'
;MSSTVDDKMEYCSLSDLTVGALRDFYLDLDDLHDLCSTMVDYYEKEQRTTLGSDKYLNLIESEVFLVKDIASSAREMLQKYKTVINAFKRCRDDRELARKELSKPKKK
;
A
#
# COMPACT_ATOMS: atom_id res chain seq x y z
N MET A 1 -26.94 -19.81 21.54
CA MET A 1 -25.92 -20.58 20.82
C MET A 1 -24.73 -19.66 20.64
N SER A 2 -23.64 -19.97 21.34
CA SER A 2 -22.40 -19.19 21.38
C SER A 2 -21.78 -19.16 19.98
N SER A 3 -21.58 -17.99 19.39
CA SER A 3 -20.72 -17.86 18.22
C SER A 3 -19.29 -18.06 18.71
N THR A 4 -18.77 -19.27 18.55
CA THR A 4 -17.37 -19.56 18.80
C THR A 4 -16.54 -18.64 17.91
N VAL A 5 -15.56 -17.97 18.50
CA VAL A 5 -14.58 -17.10 17.82
C VAL A 5 -13.81 -17.85 16.71
N ASP A 6 -14.00 -19.18 16.63
CA ASP A 6 -13.58 -20.11 15.57
C ASP A 6 -14.42 -20.12 14.28
N ASP A 7 -15.48 -19.31 14.15
CA ASP A 7 -16.20 -19.17 12.87
C ASP A 7 -15.36 -18.35 11.85
N LYS A 8 -14.32 -19.03 11.35
CA LYS A 8 -13.68 -18.83 10.05
C LYS A 8 -13.01 -17.47 9.85
N MET A 9 -11.89 -17.25 10.56
CA MET A 9 -10.75 -16.69 9.82
C MET A 9 -10.35 -17.75 8.79
N GLU A 10 -10.93 -17.67 7.59
CA GLU A 10 -10.39 -18.34 6.41
C GLU A 10 -8.91 -17.96 6.34
N TYR A 11 -8.04 -18.90 6.73
CA TYR A 11 -6.61 -18.74 6.66
C TYR A 11 -6.28 -18.47 5.20
N CYS A 12 -5.86 -17.24 4.92
CA CYS A 12 -5.19 -16.91 3.68
C CYS A 12 -4.11 -17.96 3.40
N SER A 13 -4.18 -18.64 2.25
CA SER A 13 -3.12 -19.56 1.84
C SER A 13 -1.87 -18.76 1.49
N LEU A 14 -1.04 -18.49 2.48
CA LEU A 14 0.24 -17.80 2.36
C LEU A 14 1.38 -18.80 2.09
N SER A 15 1.08 -20.01 1.60
CA SER A 15 2.06 -21.07 1.28
C SER A 15 3.21 -20.59 0.42
N ASP A 16 2.96 -19.58 -0.41
CA ASP A 16 3.90 -19.05 -1.39
C ASP A 16 4.78 -17.91 -0.83
N LEU A 17 4.62 -17.55 0.46
CA LEU A 17 5.28 -16.41 1.09
C LEU A 17 6.29 -16.81 2.15
N THR A 18 7.48 -16.21 2.08
CA THR A 18 8.48 -16.31 3.13
C THR A 18 8.35 -15.13 4.10
N VAL A 19 8.62 -15.38 5.39
CA VAL A 19 8.65 -14.32 6.41
C VAL A 19 9.67 -13.23 6.05
N GLY A 20 10.79 -13.62 5.44
CA GLY A 20 11.80 -12.68 4.94
C GLY A 20 11.24 -11.73 3.88
N ALA A 21 10.51 -12.24 2.87
CA ALA A 21 9.92 -11.40 1.84
C ALA A 21 8.87 -10.42 2.39
N LEU A 22 8.13 -10.82 3.44
CA LEU A 22 7.17 -9.93 4.11
C LEU A 22 7.87 -8.83 4.91
N ARG A 23 8.93 -9.18 5.63
CA ARG A 23 9.74 -8.21 6.37
C ARG A 23 10.35 -7.19 5.42
N ASP A 24 10.99 -7.65 4.35
CA ASP A 24 11.65 -6.78 3.39
C ASP A 24 10.62 -5.90 2.66
N PHE A 25 9.45 -6.44 2.31
CA PHE A 25 8.33 -5.66 1.78
C PHE A 25 7.87 -4.56 2.73
N TYR A 26 7.82 -4.85 4.03
CA TYR A 26 7.42 -3.88 5.06
C TYR A 26 8.46 -2.76 5.23
N LEU A 27 9.76 -3.09 5.20
CA LEU A 27 10.83 -2.10 5.28
C LEU A 27 10.80 -1.15 4.07
N ASP A 28 10.71 -1.68 2.86
CA ASP A 28 10.64 -0.84 1.65
C ASP A 28 9.33 -0.01 1.61
N LEU A 29 8.26 -0.48 2.27
CA LEU A 29 7.02 0.28 2.47
C LEU A 29 7.22 1.48 3.41
N ASP A 30 8.02 1.32 4.45
CA ASP A 30 8.36 2.38 5.40
C ASP A 30 9.20 3.47 4.71
N ASP A 31 10.18 3.07 3.90
CA ASP A 31 10.96 3.99 3.07
C ASP A 31 10.05 4.78 2.09
N LEU A 32 9.08 4.10 1.45
CA LEU A 32 8.11 4.77 0.58
C LEU A 32 7.19 5.72 1.35
N HIS A 33 6.80 5.35 2.57
CA HIS A 33 6.02 6.21 3.45
C HIS A 33 6.78 7.51 3.76
N ASP A 34 8.06 7.44 4.11
CA ASP A 34 8.87 8.61 4.43
C ASP A 34 9.01 9.57 3.23
N LEU A 35 9.15 9.04 2.02
CA LEU A 35 9.12 9.84 0.80
C LEU A 35 7.76 10.54 0.61
N CYS A 36 6.66 9.83 0.87
CA CYS A 36 5.32 10.40 0.78
C CYS A 36 5.05 11.46 1.86
N SER A 37 5.53 11.25 3.09
CA SER A 37 5.46 12.25 4.17
C SER A 37 6.24 13.51 3.81
N THR A 38 7.43 13.36 3.24
CA THR A 38 8.22 14.49 2.74
C THR A 38 7.47 15.27 1.66
N MET A 39 6.71 14.58 0.79
CA MET A 39 5.88 15.22 -0.23
C MET A 39 4.75 16.06 0.40
N VAL A 40 4.10 15.55 1.45
CA VAL A 40 3.08 16.30 2.18
C VAL A 40 3.68 17.56 2.79
N ASP A 41 4.87 17.47 3.37
CA ASP A 41 5.56 18.63 3.95
C ASP A 41 5.90 19.70 2.89
N TYR A 42 6.30 19.29 1.68
CA TYR A 42 6.56 20.23 0.59
C TYR A 42 5.27 20.91 0.13
N TYR A 43 4.20 20.13 -0.05
CA TYR A 43 2.89 20.68 -0.40
C TYR A 43 2.39 21.72 0.62
N GLU A 44 2.55 21.47 1.92
CA GLU A 44 2.18 22.44 2.95
C GLU A 44 3.03 23.71 2.92
N LYS A 45 4.33 23.57 2.62
CA LYS A 45 5.26 24.70 2.48
C LYS A 45 4.96 25.49 1.21
N GLU A 46 4.56 24.84 0.12
CA GLU A 46 4.15 25.48 -1.12
C GLU A 46 3.03 26.48 -0.88
N GLN A 47 1.97 26.05 -0.17
CA GLN A 47 0.79 26.87 0.12
C GLN A 47 1.11 28.16 0.90
N ARG A 48 2.24 28.20 1.62
CA ARG A 48 2.66 29.33 2.46
C ARG A 48 3.77 30.16 1.82
N THR A 49 4.28 29.75 0.65
CA THR A 49 5.42 30.40 -0.01
C THR A 49 4.93 31.33 -1.12
N THR A 50 5.50 32.54 -1.19
CA THR A 50 5.13 33.52 -2.22
C THR A 50 5.52 33.02 -3.61
N LEU A 51 4.54 32.97 -4.51
CA LEU A 51 4.71 32.63 -5.92
C LEU A 51 5.79 33.49 -6.58
N GLY A 52 6.63 32.84 -7.40
CA GLY A 52 7.69 33.51 -8.15
C GLY A 52 8.92 33.92 -7.32
N SER A 53 8.95 33.59 -6.02
CA SER A 53 10.18 33.71 -5.24
C SER A 53 11.15 32.55 -5.55
N ASP A 54 12.46 32.77 -5.39
CA ASP A 54 13.47 31.72 -5.54
C ASP A 54 13.19 30.52 -4.60
N LYS A 55 12.62 30.79 -3.43
CA LYS A 55 12.20 29.75 -2.47
C LYS A 55 11.09 28.88 -3.03
N TYR A 56 10.12 29.47 -3.72
CA TYR A 56 9.04 28.74 -4.38
C TYR A 56 9.60 27.88 -5.52
N LEU A 57 10.46 28.44 -6.37
CA LEU A 57 11.08 27.70 -7.47
C LEU A 57 11.88 26.50 -6.98
N ASN A 58 12.73 26.69 -5.96
CA ASN A 58 13.50 25.59 -5.35
C ASN A 58 12.59 24.49 -4.75
N LEU A 59 11.45 24.89 -4.20
CA LEU A 59 10.49 23.96 -3.61
C LEU A 59 9.83 23.12 -4.70
N ILE A 60 9.36 23.74 -5.78
CA ILE A 60 8.80 23.03 -6.94
C ILE A 60 9.83 22.10 -7.60
N GLU A 61 11.08 22.53 -7.73
CA GLU A 61 12.15 21.66 -8.24
C GLU A 61 12.31 20.42 -7.34
N SER A 62 12.35 20.62 -6.02
CA SER A 62 12.48 19.54 -5.05
C SER A 62 11.28 18.56 -5.09
N GLU A 63 10.06 19.08 -5.25
CA GLU A 63 8.85 18.26 -5.42
C GLU A 63 8.91 17.41 -6.69
N VAL A 64 9.36 17.97 -7.81
CA VAL A 64 9.48 17.23 -9.09
C VAL A 64 10.45 16.05 -8.96
N PHE A 65 11.60 16.26 -8.30
CA PHE A 65 12.53 15.17 -8.02
C PHE A 65 11.90 14.13 -7.08
N LEU A 66 11.22 14.56 -6.03
CA LEU A 66 10.57 13.67 -5.08
C LEU A 66 9.46 12.82 -5.74
N VAL A 67 8.66 13.39 -6.64
CA VAL A 67 7.66 12.62 -7.43
C VAL A 67 8.34 11.50 -8.20
N LYS A 68 9.48 11.80 -8.83
CA LYS A 68 10.25 10.81 -9.60
C LYS A 68 10.82 9.71 -8.71
N ASP A 69 11.31 10.06 -7.53
CA ASP A 69 11.85 9.11 -6.57
C ASP A 69 10.76 8.19 -6.03
N ILE A 70 9.61 8.73 -5.62
CA ILE A 70 8.43 7.96 -5.22
C ILE A 70 8.00 6.98 -6.33
N ALA A 71 7.90 7.46 -7.57
CA ALA A 71 7.51 6.62 -8.70
C ALA A 71 8.50 5.49 -8.96
N SER A 72 9.80 5.77 -8.77
CA SER A 72 10.87 4.79 -8.96
C SER A 72 10.84 3.73 -7.86
N SER A 73 10.78 4.13 -6.59
CA SER A 73 10.66 3.23 -5.44
C SER A 73 9.41 2.36 -5.54
N ALA A 74 8.25 2.95 -5.83
CA ALA A 74 7.00 2.20 -6.00
C ALA A 74 7.10 1.18 -7.14
N ARG A 75 7.73 1.54 -8.27
CA ARG A 75 7.92 0.62 -9.40
C ARG A 75 8.83 -0.55 -9.04
N GLU A 76 9.92 -0.29 -8.32
CA GLU A 76 10.84 -1.34 -7.85
C GLU A 76 10.12 -2.30 -6.90
N MET A 77 9.32 -1.79 -5.96
CA MET A 77 8.53 -2.62 -5.06
C MET A 77 7.52 -3.50 -5.81
N LEU A 78 6.85 -2.97 -6.85
CA LEU A 78 5.93 -3.75 -7.69
C LEU A 78 6.64 -4.93 -8.38
N GLN A 79 7.91 -4.77 -8.76
CA GLN A 79 8.70 -5.81 -9.39
C GLN A 79 9.25 -6.81 -8.36
N LYS A 80 9.90 -6.31 -7.31
CA LYS A 80 10.57 -7.10 -6.25
C LYS A 80 9.57 -7.95 -5.45
N TYR A 81 8.40 -7.39 -5.15
CA TYR A 81 7.41 -8.02 -4.26
C TYR A 81 6.15 -8.52 -4.98
N LYS A 82 6.26 -8.80 -6.28
CA LYS A 82 5.14 -9.32 -7.09
C LYS A 82 4.44 -10.52 -6.43
N THR A 83 5.20 -11.44 -5.84
CA THR A 83 4.65 -12.62 -5.16
C THR A 83 3.84 -12.24 -3.92
N VAL A 84 4.36 -11.33 -3.10
CA VAL A 84 3.66 -10.77 -1.93
C VAL A 84 2.36 -10.10 -2.36
N ILE A 85 2.43 -9.20 -3.33
CA ILE A 85 1.27 -8.46 -3.84
C ILE A 85 0.21 -9.42 -4.41
N ASN A 86 0.61 -10.41 -5.19
CA ASN A 86 -0.32 -11.37 -5.78
C ASN A 86 -0.98 -12.27 -4.73
N ALA A 87 -0.22 -12.73 -3.74
CA ALA A 87 -0.77 -13.54 -2.64
C ALA A 87 -1.83 -12.75 -1.87
N PHE A 88 -1.55 -11.49 -1.51
CA PHE A 88 -2.53 -10.64 -0.81
C PHE A 88 -3.71 -10.20 -1.69
N LYS A 89 -3.52 -10.07 -3.01
CA LYS A 89 -4.62 -9.86 -3.96
C LYS A 89 -5.57 -11.06 -3.99
N ARG A 90 -5.04 -12.29 -4.18
CA ARG A 90 -5.84 -13.53 -4.15
C ARG A 90 -6.61 -13.66 -2.84
N CYS A 91 -5.93 -13.47 -1.72
CA CYS A 91 -6.53 -13.40 -0.39
C CYS A 91 -7.70 -12.41 -0.26
N ARG A 92 -7.62 -11.25 -0.92
CA ARG A 92 -8.71 -10.28 -0.94
C ARG A 92 -9.86 -10.79 -1.80
N ASP A 93 -9.58 -11.30 -2.98
CA ASP A 93 -10.58 -11.81 -3.92
C ASP A 93 -11.34 -13.00 -3.33
N ASP A 94 -10.64 -13.94 -2.68
CA ASP A 94 -11.23 -15.10 -2.01
C ASP A 94 -12.19 -14.68 -0.88
N ARG A 95 -11.78 -13.71 -0.05
CA ARG A 95 -12.65 -13.16 1.01
C ARG A 95 -13.88 -12.46 0.45
N GLU A 96 -13.74 -11.74 -0.65
CA GLU A 96 -14.88 -11.08 -1.32
C GLU A 96 -15.83 -12.10 -1.97
N LEU A 97 -15.31 -13.18 -2.54
CA LEU A 97 -16.12 -14.30 -3.03
C LEU A 97 -16.88 -14.99 -1.90
N ALA A 98 -16.21 -15.30 -0.78
CA ALA A 98 -16.84 -15.91 0.39
C ALA A 98 -18.00 -15.05 0.94
N ARG A 99 -17.80 -13.72 1.01
CA ARG A 99 -18.85 -12.76 1.41
C ARG A 99 -20.05 -12.81 0.46
N LYS A 100 -19.82 -12.86 -0.86
CA LYS A 100 -20.89 -12.93 -1.87
C LYS A 100 -21.68 -14.23 -1.78
N GLU A 101 -21.02 -15.37 -1.60
CA GLU A 101 -21.70 -16.67 -1.44
C GLU A 101 -22.55 -16.73 -0.16
N LEU A 102 -22.09 -16.12 0.94
CA LEU A 102 -22.86 -16.00 2.18
C LEU A 102 -24.09 -15.07 2.05
N SER A 103 -24.05 -14.09 1.15
CA SER A 103 -25.17 -13.18 0.89
C SER A 103 -26.27 -13.74 -0.03
N LYS A 104 -26.04 -14.90 -0.68
CA LYS A 104 -27.07 -15.52 -1.52
C LYS A 104 -28.17 -16.11 -0.63
N PRO A 105 -29.47 -15.81 -0.89
CA PRO A 105 -30.55 -16.37 -0.10
C PRO A 105 -30.54 -17.90 -0.24
N LYS A 106 -30.54 -18.61 0.89
CA LYS A 106 -30.73 -20.06 0.92
C LYS A 106 -32.06 -20.36 0.23
N LYS A 107 -32.03 -20.99 -0.94
CA LYS A 107 -33.24 -21.51 -1.59
C LYS A 107 -33.89 -22.49 -0.61
N LYS A 108 -35.07 -22.11 -0.10
CA LYS A 108 -35.99 -22.99 0.62
C LYS A 108 -36.59 -24.01 -0.35
#